data_AF-A0A3D4EJQ0-F1
#
_entry.id   AF-A0A3D4EJQ0-F1
#
_cell.length_a   1.000
_cell.length_b   1.000
_cell.length_c   1.000
_cell.angle_alpha   90.00
_cell.angle_beta   90.00
_cell.angle_gamma   90.00
#
_symmetry.space_group_name_H-M   'P 1'
#
loop_
_entity.id
_entity.type
_entity.pdbx_description
1 polymer ?
#
loop_
_entity_poly.entity_id
_entity_poly.type
_entity_poly.pdbx_seq_one_letter_code
_entity_poly.pdbx_strand_id
1 'polypeptide(L)'
;MEIITAILCGGVGAAFATGVCSIALYIIKRHDAKDDKKTAEHKALCYVMLYIIEERAKDVLSNGEVELDELRRLHHWHKVYKQLGGNGDANSLMKRLEALPIVNE
;
A
#
# COMPACT_ATOMS: atom_id res chain seq x y z
N MET A 1 -15.44 -30.18 -50.49
CA MET A 1 -16.44 -29.14 -50.21
C MET A 1 -16.83 -29.05 -48.73
N GLU A 2 -16.10 -29.69 -47.79
CA GLU A 2 -16.41 -29.63 -46.34
C GLU A 2 -15.43 -28.78 -45.51
N ILE A 3 -14.18 -28.59 -45.99
CA ILE A 3 -13.18 -27.75 -45.30
C ILE A 3 -13.50 -26.25 -45.46
N ILE A 4 -14.06 -25.85 -46.61
CA ILE A 4 -14.39 -24.45 -46.91
C ILE A 4 -15.63 -23.98 -46.12
N THR A 5 -16.60 -24.87 -45.91
CA THR A 5 -17.78 -24.62 -45.06
C THR A 5 -17.44 -24.55 -43.57
N ALA A 6 -16.46 -25.33 -43.08
CA ALA A 6 -15.99 -25.25 -41.71
C ALA A 6 -15.29 -23.91 -41.39
N ILE A 7 -14.55 -23.35 -42.34
CA ILE A 7 -13.85 -22.05 -42.18
C ILE A 7 -14.84 -20.87 -42.21
N LEU A 8 -15.87 -20.93 -43.07
CA LEU A 8 -16.91 -19.90 -43.15
C LEU A 8 -17.87 -19.90 -41.94
N CYS A 9 -18.15 -21.07 -41.36
CA CYS A 9 -18.93 -21.16 -40.12
C CYS A 9 -18.12 -20.81 -38.85
N GLY A 10 -16.79 -20.96 -38.86
CA GLY A 10 -15.92 -20.60 -37.73
C GLY A 10 -15.53 -19.12 -37.64
N GLY A 11 -15.57 -18.39 -38.76
CA GLY A 11 -15.07 -17.00 -38.85
C GLY A 11 -15.93 -15.95 -38.14
N VAL A 12 -17.25 -16.13 -38.06
CA VAL A 12 -18.14 -15.15 -37.41
C VAL A 12 -18.13 -15.31 -35.88
N GLY A 13 -17.99 -16.55 -35.39
CA GLY A 13 -17.89 -16.84 -33.96
C GLY A 13 -16.56 -16.40 -33.34
N ALA A 14 -15.44 -16.54 -34.08
CA ALA A 14 -14.12 -16.17 -33.58
C ALA A 14 -13.97 -14.65 -33.39
N ALA A 15 -14.52 -13.82 -34.30
CA ALA A 15 -14.46 -12.36 -34.21
C ALA A 15 -15.38 -11.80 -33.11
N PHE A 16 -16.56 -12.39 -32.90
CA PHE A 16 -17.44 -12.03 -31.77
C PHE A 16 -16.86 -12.51 -30.43
N ALA A 17 -16.31 -13.72 -30.36
CA ALA A 17 -15.66 -14.24 -29.16
C ALA A 17 -14.43 -13.43 -28.75
N THR A 18 -13.58 -13.03 -29.71
CA THR A 18 -12.42 -12.16 -29.42
C THR A 18 -12.85 -10.76 -28.99
N GLY A 19 -13.86 -10.15 -29.63
CA GLY A 19 -14.38 -8.83 -29.25
C GLY A 19 -14.89 -8.78 -27.80
N VAL A 20 -15.71 -9.75 -27.41
CA VAL A 20 -16.26 -9.86 -26.04
C VAL A 20 -15.15 -10.11 -25.00
N CYS A 21 -14.20 -11.00 -25.31
CA CYS A 21 -13.04 -11.22 -24.44
C CYS A 21 -12.18 -9.96 -24.29
N SER A 22 -11.98 -9.17 -25.35
CA SER A 22 -11.21 -7.92 -25.24
C SER A 22 -11.91 -6.83 -24.42
N ILE A 23 -13.24 -6.76 -24.44
CA ILE A 23 -14.02 -5.85 -23.57
C ILE A 23 -13.92 -6.31 -22.11
N ALA A 24 -14.07 -7.62 -21.84
CA ALA A 24 -13.92 -8.18 -20.50
C ALA A 24 -12.51 -7.94 -19.95
N LEU A 25 -11.47 -8.21 -20.74
CA LEU A 25 -10.08 -7.94 -20.37
C LEU A 25 -9.82 -6.44 -20.16
N TYR A 26 -10.45 -5.56 -20.94
CA TYR A 26 -10.34 -4.11 -20.73
C TYR A 26 -10.99 -3.68 -19.42
N ILE A 27 -12.16 -4.23 -19.08
CA ILE A 27 -12.82 -3.95 -17.79
C ILE A 27 -11.98 -4.49 -16.63
N ILE A 28 -11.46 -5.72 -16.73
CA ILE A 28 -10.57 -6.33 -15.72
C ILE A 28 -9.31 -5.49 -15.58
N LYS A 29 -8.58 -5.19 -16.67
CA LYS A 29 -7.39 -4.33 -16.64
C LYS A 29 -7.68 -2.94 -16.07
N ARG A 30 -8.86 -2.36 -16.32
CA ARG A 30 -9.24 -1.06 -15.77
C ARG A 30 -9.59 -1.13 -14.29
N HIS A 31 -10.14 -2.26 -13.84
CA HIS A 31 -10.36 -2.54 -12.42
C HIS A 31 -9.03 -2.77 -11.71
N ASP A 32 -8.19 -3.66 -12.23
CA ASP A 32 -6.84 -3.95 -11.74
C ASP A 32 -5.98 -2.68 -11.71
N ALA A 33 -5.99 -1.85 -12.76
CA ALA A 33 -5.26 -0.58 -12.75
C ALA A 33 -5.77 0.41 -11.70
N LYS A 34 -7.07 0.40 -11.36
CA LYS A 34 -7.61 1.22 -10.27
C LYS A 34 -7.20 0.67 -8.91
N ASP A 35 -7.18 -0.64 -8.75
CA ASP A 35 -6.75 -1.30 -7.51
C ASP A 35 -5.24 -1.21 -7.32
N ASP A 36 -4.45 -1.33 -8.39
CA ASP A 36 -3.02 -1.06 -8.42
C ASP A 36 -2.74 0.41 -8.06
N LYS A 37 -3.51 1.35 -8.60
CA LYS A 37 -3.39 2.77 -8.24
C LYS A 37 -3.72 3.01 -6.78
N LYS A 38 -4.82 2.46 -6.26
CA LYS A 38 -5.17 2.54 -4.83
C LYS A 38 -4.08 1.90 -3.97
N THR A 39 -3.50 0.79 -4.42
CA THR A 39 -2.40 0.10 -3.73
C THR A 39 -1.13 0.95 -3.73
N ALA A 40 -0.82 1.64 -4.82
CA ALA A 40 0.30 2.57 -4.91
C ALA A 40 0.10 3.79 -4.00
N GLU A 41 -1.11 4.37 -3.97
CA GLU A 41 -1.49 5.45 -3.06
C GLU A 41 -1.38 5.03 -1.59
N HIS A 42 -1.88 3.84 -1.24
CA HIS A 42 -1.74 3.28 0.12
C HIS A 42 -0.28 3.06 0.52
N LYS A 43 0.55 2.51 -0.38
CA LYS A 43 1.98 2.34 -0.14
C LYS A 43 2.69 3.68 0.05
N ALA A 44 2.38 4.67 -0.77
CA ALA A 44 2.93 6.01 -0.63
C ALA A 44 2.56 6.63 0.73
N LEU A 45 1.30 6.50 1.15
CA LEU A 45 0.85 6.98 2.45
C LEU A 45 1.55 6.25 3.61
N CYS A 46 1.80 4.95 3.47
CA CYS A 46 2.56 4.15 4.42
C CYS A 46 4.00 4.67 4.57
N TYR A 47 4.69 4.96 3.47
CA TYR A 47 6.04 5.53 3.49
C TYR A 47 6.08 6.95 4.05
N VAL A 48 5.09 7.79 3.75
CA VAL A 48 4.98 9.14 4.34
C VAL A 48 4.78 9.04 5.85
N MET A 49 3.96 8.11 6.33
CA MET A 49 3.78 7.89 7.76
C MET A 49 5.07 7.41 8.43
N LEU A 50 5.81 6.49 7.80
CA LEU A 50 7.12 6.04 8.30
C LEU A 50 8.09 7.22 8.41
N TYR A 51 8.20 8.05 7.37
CA TYR A 51 9.05 9.23 7.37
C TYR A 51 8.72 10.22 8.50
N ILE A 52 7.44 10.49 8.74
CA ILE A 52 7.01 11.36 9.84
C ILE A 52 7.44 10.80 11.21
N ILE A 53 7.30 9.48 11.42
CA ILE A 53 7.74 8.82 12.65
C ILE A 53 9.26 8.94 12.80
N GLU A 54 10.01 8.70 11.72
CA GLU A 54 11.47 8.77 11.73
C GLU A 54 11.99 10.19 12.03
N GLU A 55 11.46 11.21 11.36
CA GLU A 55 11.87 12.59 11.60
C GLU A 55 11.56 13.02 13.03
N ARG A 56 10.37 12.70 13.55
CA ARG A 56 10.03 13.05 14.93
C ARG A 56 10.87 12.29 15.95
N ALA A 57 11.19 11.03 15.67
CA ALA A 57 12.03 10.23 16.55
C ALA A 57 13.48 10.71 16.58
N LYS A 58 14.00 11.30 15.48
CA LYS A 58 15.38 11.84 15.43
C LYS A 58 15.58 12.92 16.49
N ASP A 59 14.65 13.88 16.56
CA ASP A 59 14.73 14.98 17.53
C ASP A 59 14.72 14.45 18.97
N VAL A 60 13.77 13.54 19.27
CA VAL A 60 13.63 12.92 20.59
C VAL A 60 14.88 12.11 20.98
N LEU A 61 15.39 11.28 20.07
CA LEU A 61 16.61 10.50 20.30
C LEU A 61 17.86 11.38 20.45
N SER A 62 17.89 12.54 19.79
CA SER A 62 18.99 13.51 19.92
C SER A 62 18.97 14.19 21.29
N ASN A 63 17.78 14.44 21.84
CA ASN A 63 17.62 15.04 23.17
C ASN A 63 17.93 14.04 24.29
N GLY A 64 17.74 12.74 24.03
CA GLY A 64 18.03 11.67 24.99
C GLY A 64 16.97 11.53 26.09
N GLU A 65 15.85 12.23 25.96
CA GLU A 65 14.69 12.20 26.84
C GLU A 65 13.42 12.38 26.00
N VAL A 66 12.26 11.95 26.53
CA VAL A 66 10.99 12.02 25.81
C VAL A 66 9.87 12.49 26.73
N GLU A 67 8.99 13.35 26.22
CA GLU A 67 7.75 13.67 26.93
C GLU A 67 6.72 12.54 26.78
N LEU A 68 5.94 12.26 27.83
CA LEU A 68 4.96 11.17 27.83
C LEU A 68 3.93 11.34 26.70
N ASP A 69 3.46 12.56 26.48
CA ASP A 69 2.50 12.86 25.41
C ASP A 69 3.13 12.75 24.01
N GLU A 70 4.42 13.03 23.88
CA GLU A 70 5.14 12.81 22.62
C GLU A 70 5.30 11.33 22.32
N LEU A 71 5.68 10.53 23.32
CA LEU A 71 5.76 9.08 23.20
C LEU A 71 4.40 8.47 22.82
N ARG A 72 3.31 8.91 23.46
CA ARG A 72 1.94 8.49 23.12
C ARG A 72 1.55 8.84 21.69
N ARG A 73 1.90 10.04 21.20
CA ARG A 73 1.67 10.44 19.80
C ARG A 73 2.44 9.54 18.83
N LEU A 74 3.71 9.26 19.11
CA LEU A 74 4.53 8.35 18.30
C LEU A 74 3.94 6.93 18.27
N HIS A 75 3.43 6.41 19.40
CA HIS A 75 2.70 5.15 19.43
C HIS A 75 1.42 5.18 18.57
N HIS A 76 0.68 6.27 18.59
CA HIS A 76 -0.52 6.42 17.78
C HIS A 76 -0.17 6.39 16.27
N TRP A 77 0.86 7.12 15.86
CA TRP A 77 1.34 7.10 14.47
C TRP A 77 1.87 5.73 14.06
N HIS A 78 2.62 5.06 14.94
CA HIS A 78 3.08 3.69 14.68
C HIS A 78 1.92 2.70 14.51
N LYS A 79 0.83 2.86 15.29
CA LYS A 79 -0.39 2.06 15.11
C LYS A 79 -1.01 2.30 13.74
N VAL A 80 -1.15 3.56 13.31
CA VAL A 80 -1.68 3.91 11.98
C VAL A 80 -0.78 3.36 10.88
N TYR A 81 0.54 3.47 11.02
CA TYR A 81 1.52 2.89 10.09
C TYR A 81 1.29 1.38 9.90
N LYS A 82 1.12 0.61 10.98
CA LYS A 82 0.81 -0.82 10.90
C LYS A 82 -0.51 -1.09 10.18
N GLN A 83 -1.54 -0.28 10.45
CA GLN A 83 -2.86 -0.41 9.81
C GLN A 83 -2.81 -0.11 8.31
N LEU A 84 -1.89 0.75 7.86
CA LEU A 84 -1.65 1.06 6.44
C LEU A 84 -0.84 -0.02 5.70
N GLY A 85 -0.44 -1.11 6.38
CA GLY A 85 0.37 -2.18 5.79
C GLY A 85 1.88 -2.00 5.98
N GLY A 86 2.29 -1.27 7.02
CA GLY A 86 3.69 -1.09 7.37
C GLY A 86 4.43 -2.41 7.62
N ASN A 87 5.64 -2.53 7.07
CA ASN A 87 6.48 -3.72 7.13
C ASN A 87 7.16 -3.95 8.51
N GLY A 88 6.99 -3.02 9.44
CA GLY A 88 7.60 -3.07 10.77
C GLY A 88 8.92 -2.33 10.94
N ASP A 89 9.38 -1.56 9.96
CA ASP A 89 10.63 -0.78 10.04
C ASP A 89 10.66 0.17 11.26
N ALA A 90 9.51 0.73 11.64
CA ALA A 90 9.37 1.58 12.83
C ALA A 90 9.44 0.82 14.17
N ASN A 91 9.39 -0.52 14.21
CA ASN A 91 9.32 -1.27 15.47
C ASN A 91 10.58 -1.10 16.32
N SER A 92 11.76 -1.18 15.70
CA SER A 92 13.03 -1.04 16.42
C SER A 92 13.21 0.39 16.93
N LEU A 93 12.75 1.37 16.15
CA LEU A 93 12.76 2.77 16.50
C LEU A 93 11.87 3.05 17.73
N MET A 94 10.64 2.52 17.74
CA MET A 94 9.72 2.67 18.88
C MET A 94 10.30 2.06 20.17
N LYS A 95 10.91 0.88 20.10
CA LYS A 95 11.58 0.27 21.26
C LYS A 95 12.70 1.16 21.83
N ARG A 96 13.43 1.87 20.96
CA ARG A 96 14.47 2.81 21.40
C ARG A 96 13.88 4.03 22.08
N LEU A 97 12.75 4.55 21.58
CA LEU A 97 12.04 5.68 22.18
C LEU A 97 11.44 5.30 23.53
N GLU A 98 10.86 4.11 23.66
CA GLU A 98 10.32 3.56 24.92
C GLU A 98 11.40 3.38 26.01
N ALA A 99 12.67 3.28 25.63
CA ALA A 99 13.79 3.13 26.55
C ALA A 99 14.35 4.47 27.06
N LEU A 100 13.86 5.61 26.54
CA LEU A 100 14.29 6.93 26.98
C LEU A 100 13.64 7.33 28.31
N PRO A 101 14.33 8.15 29.13
CA PRO A 101 13.74 8.72 30.34
C PRO A 101 12.57 9.66 30.01
N ILE A 102 11.51 9.58 30.81
CA ILE A 102 10.33 10.44 30.68
C ILE A 102 10.48 11.66 31.58
N VAL A 103 10.38 12.86 30.98
CA VAL A 103 10.59 14.13 31.67
C VAL A 103 9.32 14.76 32.27
N ASN A 104 8.14 14.34 31.83
CA ASN A 104 6.86 14.79 32.39
C ASN A 104 5.89 13.60 32.57
N GLU A 105 5.44 13.38 33.81
CA GLU A 105 4.35 12.46 34.15
C GLU A 105 3.02 13.20 34.38
#